data_AF-A0A1I3DZ81-F1
#
_entry.id   AF-A0A1I3DZ81-F1
#
_cell.length_a   1.000
_cell.length_b   1.000
_cell.length_c   1.000
_cell.angle_alpha   90.00
_cell.angle_beta   90.00
_cell.angle_gamma   90.00
#
_symmetry.space_group_name_H-M   'P 1'
#
loop_
_entity.id
_entity.type
_entity.pdbx_description
1 polymer ?
#
loop_
_entity_poly.entity_id
_entity_poly.type
_entity_poly.pdbx_seq_one_letter_code
_entity_poly.pdbx_strand_id
1 'polypeptide(L)'
;MRVTCPNCSAVYEAPDSALGVGGRRVECSACRHQWFQPGPELEAMETAPSTMPGMSQAARELSALSETSSAPAHGLADEPEAPPAAASRLRTGEPPRPPRPGAPRPGETRAPGARRPASIDAERLSAELRAAEAEEERGAGAGMGYAAGFVLALILCGALAFAYVEKDQVAAMLPEASPYLDAWAGFVDQARLRIEAVAALIAQKVGELLG
;
A
#
# COMPACT_ATOMS: atom_id res chain seq x y z
N MET A 1 7.80 26.60 16.24
CA MET A 1 7.69 26.76 14.78
C MET A 1 6.28 26.42 14.24
N ARG A 2 5.96 26.83 13.00
CA ARG A 2 4.69 26.52 12.32
C ARG A 2 4.92 25.42 11.27
N VAL A 3 4.03 24.43 11.23
CA VAL A 3 4.11 23.31 10.28
C VAL A 3 2.81 23.23 9.47
N THR A 4 2.93 23.09 8.15
CA THR A 4 1.80 23.04 7.23
C THR A 4 1.72 21.66 6.58
N CYS A 5 0.53 21.03 6.61
CA CYS A 5 0.32 19.75 5.95
C CYS A 5 0.34 19.93 4.41
N PRO A 6 1.14 19.15 3.67
CA PRO A 6 1.21 19.27 2.20
C PRO A 6 -0.03 18.72 1.48
N ASN A 7 -0.86 17.92 2.16
CA ASN A 7 -2.06 17.33 1.56
C ASN A 7 -3.28 18.26 1.70
N CYS A 8 -3.62 18.69 2.93
CA CYS A 8 -4.83 19.47 3.19
C CYS A 8 -4.59 20.93 3.57
N SER A 9 -3.34 21.42 3.56
CA SER A 9 -2.95 22.80 3.94
C SER A 9 -3.31 23.23 5.37
N ALA A 10 -3.73 22.30 6.24
CA ALA A 10 -3.94 22.58 7.66
C ALA A 10 -2.63 23.04 8.31
N VAL A 11 -2.73 24.02 9.20
CA VAL A 11 -1.58 24.64 9.87
C VAL A 11 -1.58 24.32 11.35
N TYR A 12 -0.44 23.85 11.85
CA TYR A 12 -0.23 23.47 13.25
C TYR A 12 0.91 24.26 13.87
N GLU A 13 0.73 24.61 15.14
CA GLU A 13 1.77 25.23 15.97
C GLU A 13 2.50 24.11 16.72
N ALA A 14 3.77 23.87 16.38
CA ALA A 14 4.59 22.83 16.97
C ALA A 14 5.76 23.45 17.75
N PRO A 15 5.95 23.14 19.04
CA PRO A 15 7.13 23.59 19.76
C PRO A 15 8.37 22.89 19.21
N ASP A 16 9.50 23.60 19.23
CA ASP A 16 10.74 23.13 18.60
C ASP A 16 11.29 21.84 19.26
N SER A 17 11.00 21.66 20.54
CA SER A 17 11.26 20.44 21.31
C SER A 17 10.48 19.21 20.83
N ALA A 18 9.33 19.37 20.18
CA ALA A 18 8.53 18.24 19.70
C ALA A 18 9.12 17.60 18.43
N LEU A 19 9.79 18.40 17.59
CA LEU A 19 10.42 17.93 16.37
C LEU A 19 11.88 17.52 16.61
N GLY A 20 12.57 18.18 17.55
CA GLY A 20 13.96 17.89 17.87
C GLY A 20 14.91 18.28 16.74
N VAL A 21 16.21 18.30 17.03
CA VAL A 21 17.24 18.78 16.09
C VAL A 21 17.40 17.91 14.84
N GLY A 22 17.10 16.61 14.93
CA GLY A 22 17.19 15.67 13.81
C GLY A 22 15.94 15.61 12.92
N GLY A 23 14.93 16.44 13.20
CA GLY A 23 13.61 16.33 12.59
C GLY A 23 12.83 15.11 13.06
N ARG A 24 11.54 15.07 12.71
CA ARG A 24 10.61 13.99 13.10
C ARG A 24 9.56 13.75 12.02
N ARG A 25 9.09 12.51 11.92
CA ARG A 25 7.88 12.19 11.16
C ARG A 25 6.64 12.69 11.90
N VAL A 26 5.88 13.57 11.28
CA VAL A 26 4.65 14.16 11.82
C VAL A 26 3.44 13.67 11.06
N GLU A 27 2.29 13.57 11.74
CA GLU A 27 1.02 13.17 11.16
C GLU A 27 0.02 14.32 11.26
N CYS A 28 -0.71 14.59 10.18
CA CYS A 28 -1.76 15.61 10.17
C CYS A 28 -3.01 15.10 10.90
N SER A 29 -3.50 15.82 11.90
CA SER A 29 -4.76 15.45 12.58
C SER A 29 -6.01 15.65 11.72
N ALA A 30 -5.94 16.44 10.64
CA ALA A 30 -7.07 16.72 9.75
C ALA A 30 -7.21 15.68 8.61
N CYS A 31 -6.11 15.17 8.04
CA CYS A 31 -6.15 14.24 6.90
C CYS A 31 -5.30 12.97 7.06
N ARG A 32 -4.65 12.77 8.22
CA ARG A 32 -3.77 11.63 8.54
C ARG A 32 -2.59 11.40 7.59
N HIS A 33 -2.25 12.39 6.76
CA HIS A 33 -1.03 12.33 5.95
C HIS A 33 0.21 12.44 6.85
N GLN A 34 1.17 11.55 6.64
CA GLN A 34 2.43 11.53 7.37
C GLN A 34 3.56 12.05 6.48
N TRP A 35 4.30 13.05 6.96
CA TRP A 35 5.49 13.58 6.28
C TRP A 35 6.63 13.78 7.27
N PHE A 36 7.84 13.97 6.75
CA PHE A 36 9.00 14.29 7.57
C PHE A 36 9.14 15.80 7.71
N GLN A 37 9.20 16.30 8.95
CA GLN A 37 9.46 17.70 9.24
C GLN A 37 10.90 17.85 9.76
N PRO A 38 11.77 18.60 9.06
CA PRO A 38 13.11 18.89 9.55
C PRO A 38 13.04 19.69 10.86
N GLY A 39 14.04 19.48 11.73
CA GLY A 39 14.19 20.24 12.95
C GLY A 39 14.58 21.70 12.69
N PRO A 40 14.49 22.57 13.70
CA PRO A 40 15.06 23.91 13.59
C PRO A 40 16.58 23.76 13.61
N GLU A 41 17.19 24.07 12.47
CA GLU A 41 18.63 24.09 12.29
C GLU A 41 19.21 25.20 13.15
N LEU A 42 19.88 24.84 14.26
CA LEU A 42 20.79 25.76 14.93
C LEU A 42 21.95 25.98 13.96
N GLU A 43 21.86 27.10 13.25
CA GLU A 43 22.68 27.55 12.13
C GLU A 43 24.15 27.07 12.14
N ALA A 44 24.52 26.32 11.10
CA ALA A 44 25.86 26.22 10.51
C ALA A 44 27.08 26.15 11.45
N MET A 45 27.59 24.93 11.67
CA MET A 45 29.04 24.73 11.76
C MET A 45 29.51 23.95 10.52
N GLU A 46 30.28 24.68 9.72
CA GLU A 46 31.27 24.22 8.74
C GLU A 46 30.80 23.90 7.32
N THR A 47 30.66 24.99 6.55
CA THR A 47 31.13 25.07 5.15
C THR A 47 32.41 24.25 4.91
N ALA A 48 32.28 23.18 4.14
CA ALA A 48 33.35 22.68 3.29
C ALA A 48 32.80 22.27 1.93
N PRO A 49 32.55 23.21 0.99
CA PRO A 49 32.58 22.85 -0.41
C PRO A 49 34.04 22.56 -0.77
N SER A 50 34.44 21.29 -0.72
CA SER A 50 35.59 20.81 -1.48
C SER A 50 35.27 21.01 -2.95
N THR A 51 35.55 22.22 -3.43
CA THR A 51 35.49 22.60 -4.85
C THR A 51 36.64 21.87 -5.53
N MET A 52 36.36 20.67 -6.03
CA MET A 52 37.17 20.10 -7.11
C MET A 52 37.07 21.06 -8.31
N PRO A 53 38.17 21.55 -8.89
CA PRO A 53 38.12 22.41 -10.07
C PRO A 53 37.46 21.65 -11.24
N GLY A 54 36.25 22.05 -11.64
CA GLY A 54 35.55 21.48 -12.81
C GLY A 54 34.02 21.56 -12.79
N MET A 55 33.37 21.51 -11.61
CA MET A 55 31.90 21.43 -11.54
C MET A 55 31.16 22.76 -11.74
N SER A 56 31.84 23.91 -11.69
CA SER A 56 31.20 25.21 -11.92
C SER A 56 30.93 25.51 -13.39
N GLN A 57 31.59 24.82 -14.33
CA GLN A 57 31.34 24.96 -15.77
C GLN A 57 30.15 24.08 -16.20
N ALA A 58 30.10 22.83 -15.72
CA ALA A 58 28.98 21.92 -15.97
C ALA A 58 27.65 22.42 -15.41
N ALA A 59 27.65 23.09 -14.24
CA ALA A 59 26.46 23.69 -13.67
C ALA A 59 25.92 24.87 -14.51
N ARG A 60 26.81 25.62 -15.17
CA ARG A 60 26.45 26.78 -15.99
C ARG A 60 25.87 26.38 -17.35
N GLU A 61 26.34 25.26 -17.92
CA GLU A 61 25.77 24.67 -19.14
C GLU A 61 24.38 24.03 -18.90
N LEU A 62 24.16 23.39 -17.75
CA LEU A 62 22.84 22.81 -17.41
C LEU A 62 21.77 23.87 -17.19
N SER A 63 22.12 25.02 -16.60
CA SER A 63 21.16 26.11 -16.39
C SER A 63 20.70 26.76 -17.70
N ALA A 64 21.59 26.87 -18.69
CA ALA A 64 21.27 27.42 -20.02
C ALA A 64 20.29 26.55 -20.82
N LEU A 65 20.26 25.24 -20.56
CA LEU A 65 19.33 24.29 -21.19
C LEU A 65 17.95 24.25 -20.50
N SER A 66 17.84 24.75 -19.26
CA SER A 66 16.60 24.70 -18.47
C SER A 66 15.69 25.90 -18.68
N GLU A 67 16.17 27.02 -19.24
CA GLU A 67 15.35 28.20 -19.55
C GLU A 67 14.47 28.02 -20.80
N THR A 68 14.72 27.01 -21.64
CA THR A 68 13.97 26.81 -22.90
C THR A 68 12.74 25.89 -22.77
N SER A 69 12.48 25.31 -21.60
CA SER A 69 11.39 24.34 -21.41
C SER A 69 10.60 24.61 -20.13
N SER A 70 9.56 25.44 -20.23
CA SER A 70 8.49 25.50 -19.24
C SER A 70 7.19 25.99 -19.86
N ALA A 71 6.28 25.05 -20.10
CA ALA A 71 4.85 25.27 -20.28
C ALA A 71 4.11 24.33 -19.30
N PRO A 72 3.05 24.77 -18.57
CA PRO A 72 2.50 23.98 -17.48
C PRO A 72 1.24 23.20 -17.91
N ALA A 73 1.04 22.02 -17.33
CA ALA A 73 -0.26 21.35 -17.34
C ALA A 73 -0.62 20.77 -15.97
N HIS A 74 -1.78 21.23 -15.47
CA HIS A 74 -2.69 20.66 -14.47
C HIS A 74 -2.87 19.13 -14.59
N GLY A 75 -3.33 18.34 -13.62
CA GLY A 75 -3.94 18.53 -12.29
C GLY A 75 -4.69 17.23 -11.87
N LEU A 76 -5.05 17.12 -10.58
CA LEU A 76 -6.12 16.28 -9.95
C LEU A 76 -5.83 14.76 -9.77
N ALA A 77 -5.58 14.23 -8.55
CA ALA A 77 -6.50 13.87 -7.43
C ALA A 77 -7.36 12.60 -7.74
N ASP A 78 -7.12 11.39 -7.19
CA ASP A 78 -7.22 10.80 -5.82
C ASP A 78 -8.65 10.35 -5.40
N GLU A 79 -8.81 9.07 -5.05
CA GLU A 79 -9.80 8.49 -4.11
C GLU A 79 -9.39 7.01 -3.80
N PRO A 80 -9.74 6.35 -2.66
CA PRO A 80 -10.85 6.64 -1.76
C PRO A 80 -10.64 6.51 -0.22
N GLU A 81 -11.52 7.21 0.48
CA GLU A 81 -12.28 6.97 1.72
C GLU A 81 -11.72 6.19 2.94
N ALA A 82 -11.97 6.78 4.11
CA ALA A 82 -11.57 6.36 5.46
C ALA A 82 -12.79 6.15 6.40
N PRO A 83 -12.61 5.41 7.53
CA PRO A 83 -13.65 4.96 8.50
C PRO A 83 -13.88 6.01 9.62
N PRO A 84 -14.65 5.75 10.71
CA PRO A 84 -14.12 5.11 11.95
C PRO A 84 -15.25 4.37 12.79
N ALA A 85 -15.12 3.83 14.00
CA ALA A 85 -14.30 4.13 15.18
C ALA A 85 -14.28 3.01 16.26
N ALA A 86 -13.14 2.90 16.95
CA ALA A 86 -12.84 2.76 18.40
C ALA A 86 -13.97 2.49 19.44
N ALA A 87 -13.77 1.94 20.64
CA ALA A 87 -12.69 1.24 21.33
C ALA A 87 -13.24 0.73 22.68
N SER A 88 -12.69 -0.39 23.15
CA SER A 88 -13.08 -1.17 24.32
C SER A 88 -12.73 -0.50 25.67
N ARG A 89 -13.62 -0.60 26.66
CA ARG A 89 -13.32 -0.33 28.08
C ARG A 89 -13.46 -1.65 28.87
N LEU A 90 -12.35 -2.25 29.30
CA LEU A 90 -12.36 -3.27 30.34
C LEU A 90 -12.13 -2.62 31.71
N ARG A 91 -13.01 -2.93 32.66
CA ARG A 91 -12.71 -2.89 34.10
C ARG A 91 -13.32 -4.14 34.74
N THR A 92 -12.46 -4.92 35.38
CA THR A 92 -12.67 -6.23 35.99
C THR A 92 -13.45 -6.16 37.31
N GLY A 93 -14.30 -7.15 37.60
CA GLY A 93 -14.91 -7.38 38.92
C GLY A 93 -15.67 -8.71 39.05
N GLU A 94 -15.00 -9.72 39.62
CA GLU A 94 -15.43 -10.85 40.51
C GLU A 94 -16.63 -11.80 40.16
N PRO A 95 -16.52 -13.15 40.32
CA PRO A 95 -17.49 -14.15 39.85
C PRO A 95 -18.50 -14.65 40.96
N PRO A 96 -19.35 -15.70 40.74
CA PRO A 96 -20.82 -15.67 40.91
C PRO A 96 -21.36 -16.20 42.27
N ARG A 97 -22.66 -16.03 42.55
CA ARG A 97 -23.36 -16.67 43.69
C ARG A 97 -24.45 -17.68 43.22
N PRO A 98 -24.50 -18.92 43.74
CA PRO A 98 -25.35 -20.01 43.26
C PRO A 98 -26.85 -19.90 43.63
N PRO A 99 -27.74 -20.66 42.95
CA PRO A 99 -29.19 -20.60 43.13
C PRO A 99 -29.66 -21.26 44.44
N ARG A 100 -30.69 -20.68 45.07
CA ARG A 100 -31.38 -21.32 46.21
C ARG A 100 -32.50 -22.25 45.72
N PRO A 101 -32.54 -23.52 46.17
CA PRO A 101 -33.63 -24.45 45.87
C PRO A 101 -34.88 -24.19 46.75
N GLY A 102 -36.06 -24.39 46.16
CA GLY A 102 -37.26 -24.80 46.90
C GLY A 102 -38.23 -23.71 47.32
N ALA A 103 -39.20 -23.40 46.44
CA ALA A 103 -40.56 -23.07 46.86
C ALA A 103 -41.55 -23.60 45.80
N PRO A 104 -42.51 -24.48 46.17
CA PRO A 104 -43.46 -25.03 45.23
C PRO A 104 -44.53 -23.99 44.86
N ARG A 105 -44.80 -23.79 43.57
CA ARG A 105 -45.98 -23.04 43.12
C ARG A 105 -47.07 -24.03 42.68
N PRO A 106 -48.24 -24.03 43.33
CA PRO A 106 -49.38 -24.85 42.93
C PRO A 106 -50.05 -24.24 41.71
N GLY A 107 -50.34 -25.07 40.71
CA GLY A 107 -51.08 -24.65 39.52
C GLY A 107 -50.73 -25.46 38.28
N GLU A 108 -50.96 -26.77 38.31
CA GLU A 108 -51.12 -27.52 37.07
C GLU A 108 -52.37 -27.00 36.34
N THR A 109 -52.17 -26.17 35.33
CA THR A 109 -53.09 -26.11 34.20
C THR A 109 -52.35 -26.69 33.00
N ARG A 110 -52.69 -27.92 32.65
CA ARG A 110 -52.26 -28.59 31.42
C ARG A 110 -52.74 -27.75 30.24
N ALA A 111 -51.85 -27.02 29.60
CA ALA A 111 -52.12 -26.39 28.31
C ALA A 111 -52.07 -27.47 27.19
N PRO A 112 -53.12 -27.62 26.38
CA PRO A 112 -53.06 -28.44 25.17
C PRO A 112 -52.36 -27.66 24.06
N GLY A 113 -51.41 -28.29 23.37
CA GLY A 113 -50.92 -27.80 22.07
C GLY A 113 -49.50 -27.24 22.05
N ALA A 114 -48.50 -28.04 22.44
CA ALA A 114 -47.17 -27.88 21.86
C ALA A 114 -47.24 -28.41 20.42
N ARG A 115 -47.64 -27.54 19.48
CA ARG A 115 -47.54 -27.81 18.05
C ARG A 115 -46.05 -27.93 17.74
N ARG A 116 -45.56 -29.17 17.62
CA ARG A 116 -44.25 -29.47 17.04
C ARG A 116 -44.23 -28.74 15.69
N PRO A 117 -43.29 -27.81 15.41
CA PRO A 117 -43.19 -27.28 14.06
C PRO A 117 -42.99 -28.48 13.14
N ALA A 118 -43.76 -28.52 12.04
CA ALA A 118 -43.70 -29.59 11.05
C ALA A 118 -42.22 -29.92 10.78
N SER A 119 -41.87 -31.21 10.84
CA SER A 119 -40.53 -31.65 10.46
C SER A 119 -40.21 -31.02 9.12
N ILE A 120 -39.16 -30.20 9.07
CA ILE A 120 -38.60 -29.73 7.82
C ILE A 120 -38.38 -30.99 6.98
N ASP A 121 -39.09 -31.12 5.85
CA ASP A 121 -38.97 -32.29 4.99
C ASP A 121 -37.55 -32.32 4.45
N ALA A 122 -36.77 -33.30 4.91
CA ALA A 122 -35.36 -33.41 4.58
C ALA A 122 -35.14 -33.48 3.06
N GLU A 123 -36.09 -34.06 2.32
CA GLU A 123 -36.06 -34.11 0.87
C GLU A 123 -36.21 -32.73 0.23
N ARG A 124 -37.12 -31.89 0.75
CA ARG A 124 -37.30 -30.53 0.24
C ARG A 124 -36.09 -29.66 0.54
N LEU A 125 -35.54 -29.76 1.74
CA LEU A 125 -34.31 -29.02 2.10
C LEU A 125 -33.11 -29.50 1.26
N SER A 126 -33.01 -30.80 1.00
CA SER A 126 -31.95 -31.38 0.16
C SER A 126 -32.11 -30.98 -1.32
N ALA A 127 -33.33 -30.82 -1.80
CA ALA A 127 -33.61 -30.34 -3.14
C ALA A 127 -33.30 -28.84 -3.28
N GLU A 128 -33.66 -28.04 -2.27
CA GLU A 128 -33.34 -26.60 -2.21
C GLU A 128 -31.82 -26.37 -2.12
N LEU A 129 -31.09 -27.16 -1.33
CA LEU A 129 -29.63 -27.09 -1.26
C LEU A 129 -28.95 -27.48 -2.57
N ARG A 130 -29.39 -28.55 -3.25
CA ARG A 130 -28.83 -28.93 -4.56
C ARG A 130 -29.15 -27.92 -5.66
N ALA A 131 -30.32 -27.29 -5.59
CA ALA A 131 -30.66 -26.20 -6.51
C ALA A 131 -29.79 -24.97 -6.24
N ALA A 132 -29.57 -24.62 -4.97
CA ALA A 132 -28.66 -23.54 -4.58
C ALA A 132 -27.21 -23.83 -5.00
N GLU A 133 -26.72 -25.07 -4.83
CA GLU A 133 -25.39 -25.50 -5.28
C GLU A 133 -25.25 -25.43 -6.81
N ALA A 134 -26.29 -25.80 -7.57
CA ALA A 134 -26.28 -25.69 -9.03
C ALA A 134 -26.36 -24.25 -9.54
N GLU A 135 -27.03 -23.36 -8.80
CA GLU A 135 -27.01 -21.91 -9.04
C GLU A 135 -25.66 -21.30 -8.63
N GLU A 136 -25.04 -21.81 -7.57
CA GLU A 136 -23.71 -21.42 -7.09
C GLU A 136 -22.62 -21.85 -8.07
N GLU A 137 -22.70 -23.03 -8.71
CA GLU A 137 -21.77 -23.43 -9.78
C GLU A 137 -21.90 -22.57 -11.04
N ARG A 138 -23.09 -22.02 -11.33
CA ARG A 138 -23.26 -20.99 -12.38
C ARG A 138 -22.74 -19.62 -11.96
N GLY A 139 -22.63 -19.38 -10.65
CA GLY A 139 -22.11 -18.15 -10.02
C GLY A 139 -20.65 -18.20 -9.58
N ALA A 140 -19.99 -19.37 -9.62
CA ALA A 140 -18.61 -19.59 -9.18
C ALA A 140 -17.54 -18.97 -10.11
N GLY A 141 -17.91 -17.95 -10.89
CA GLY A 141 -17.00 -17.01 -11.54
C GLY A 141 -16.65 -15.78 -10.67
N ALA A 142 -17.05 -15.75 -9.39
CA ALA A 142 -16.94 -14.57 -8.52
C ALA A 142 -15.66 -14.50 -7.66
N GLY A 143 -14.56 -15.13 -8.10
CA GLY A 143 -13.20 -14.89 -7.59
C GLY A 143 -12.27 -14.20 -8.61
N MET A 144 -12.82 -13.79 -9.76
CA MET A 144 -12.05 -13.45 -10.95
C MET A 144 -11.47 -12.02 -10.92
N GLY A 145 -11.84 -11.14 -9.99
CA GLY A 145 -11.33 -9.76 -9.97
C GLY A 145 -9.82 -9.68 -9.77
N TYR A 146 -9.30 -10.36 -8.74
CA TYR A 146 -7.86 -10.40 -8.46
C TYR A 146 -7.12 -11.37 -9.38
N ALA A 147 -7.70 -12.52 -9.70
CA ALA A 147 -7.08 -13.50 -10.58
C ALA A 147 -6.99 -13.00 -12.04
N ALA A 148 -8.01 -12.34 -12.57
CA ALA A 148 -7.93 -11.71 -13.89
C ALA A 148 -6.98 -10.51 -13.91
N GLY A 149 -6.95 -9.70 -12.84
CA GLY A 149 -5.95 -8.65 -12.69
C GLY A 149 -4.52 -9.19 -12.66
N PHE A 150 -4.30 -10.29 -11.94
CA PHE A 150 -3.01 -10.98 -11.88
C PHE A 150 -2.62 -11.61 -13.22
N VAL A 151 -3.55 -12.27 -13.90
CA VAL A 151 -3.31 -12.84 -15.25
C VAL A 151 -3.01 -11.72 -16.25
N LEU A 152 -3.74 -10.61 -16.23
CA LEU A 152 -3.45 -9.44 -17.05
C LEU A 152 -2.07 -8.86 -16.74
N ALA A 153 -1.70 -8.76 -15.46
CA ALA A 153 -0.38 -8.30 -15.05
C ALA A 153 0.74 -9.24 -15.55
N LEU A 154 0.54 -10.56 -15.49
CA LEU A 154 1.49 -11.52 -16.06
C LEU A 154 1.60 -11.41 -17.58
N ILE A 155 0.48 -11.19 -18.27
CA ILE A 155 0.46 -10.95 -19.72
C ILE A 155 1.24 -9.66 -20.05
N LEU A 156 1.02 -8.57 -19.31
CA LEU A 156 1.73 -7.31 -19.51
C LEU A 156 3.22 -7.45 -19.22
N CYS A 157 3.60 -8.10 -18.12
CA CYS A 157 5.00 -8.39 -17.81
C CYS A 157 5.64 -9.27 -18.89
N GLY A 158 4.93 -10.29 -19.37
CA GLY A 158 5.39 -11.15 -20.47
C GLY A 158 5.57 -10.38 -21.78
N ALA A 159 4.65 -9.47 -22.11
CA ALA A 159 4.74 -8.62 -23.29
C ALA A 159 5.91 -7.64 -23.22
N LEU A 160 6.13 -7.02 -22.06
CA LEU A 160 7.31 -6.18 -21.81
C LEU A 160 8.59 -7.00 -21.94
N ALA A 161 8.67 -8.15 -21.27
CA ALA A 161 9.82 -9.05 -21.39
C ALA A 161 10.08 -9.51 -22.84
N PHE A 162 9.01 -9.80 -23.60
CA PHE A 162 9.12 -10.11 -25.02
C PHE A 162 9.67 -8.92 -25.82
N ALA A 163 9.17 -7.71 -25.57
CA ALA A 163 9.67 -6.50 -26.20
C ALA A 163 11.15 -6.21 -25.87
N TYR A 164 11.68 -6.75 -24.76
CA TYR A 164 13.11 -6.70 -24.44
C TYR A 164 13.94 -7.66 -25.27
N VAL A 165 13.54 -8.94 -25.24
CA VAL A 165 14.32 -10.04 -25.82
C VAL A 165 14.30 -9.92 -27.34
N GLU A 166 13.17 -9.54 -27.92
CA GLU A 166 12.95 -9.37 -29.35
C GLU A 166 12.93 -7.89 -29.77
N LYS A 167 13.71 -7.03 -29.11
CA LYS A 167 13.70 -5.57 -29.38
C LYS A 167 13.89 -5.24 -30.86
N ASP A 168 14.76 -5.98 -31.55
CA ASP A 168 15.12 -5.69 -32.94
C ASP A 168 13.97 -6.10 -33.90
N GLN A 169 13.24 -7.18 -33.60
CA GLN A 169 12.04 -7.55 -34.36
C GLN A 169 10.89 -6.56 -34.12
N VAL A 170 10.70 -6.11 -32.87
CA VAL A 170 9.65 -5.13 -32.55
C VAL A 170 9.96 -3.77 -33.18
N ALA A 171 11.23 -3.33 -33.14
CA ALA A 171 11.66 -2.10 -33.78
C ALA A 171 11.56 -2.17 -35.32
N ALA A 172 11.76 -3.34 -35.92
CA ALA A 172 11.56 -3.54 -37.35
C ALA A 172 10.09 -3.41 -37.78
N MET A 173 9.15 -3.85 -36.93
CA MET A 173 7.72 -3.75 -37.21
C MET A 173 7.15 -2.37 -36.86
N LEU A 174 7.57 -1.78 -35.74
CA LEU A 174 7.15 -0.46 -35.25
C LEU A 174 8.39 0.43 -34.99
N PRO A 175 8.94 1.10 -36.02
CA PRO A 175 10.12 1.95 -35.85
C PRO A 175 9.85 3.18 -34.97
N GLU A 176 8.59 3.66 -34.90
CA GLU A 176 8.20 4.75 -34.00
C GLU A 176 8.33 4.38 -32.51
N ALA A 177 8.30 3.10 -32.17
CA ALA A 177 8.44 2.63 -30.79
C ALA A 177 9.91 2.48 -30.35
N SER A 178 10.88 2.53 -31.27
CA SER A 178 12.32 2.36 -30.98
C SER A 178 12.81 3.22 -29.80
N PRO A 179 12.60 4.54 -29.75
CA PRO A 179 13.13 5.36 -28.65
C PRO A 179 12.56 4.97 -27.28
N TYR A 180 11.31 4.47 -27.23
CA TYR A 180 10.70 4.02 -25.99
C TYR A 180 11.23 2.65 -25.55
N LEU A 181 11.44 1.74 -26.50
CA LEU A 181 12.04 0.43 -26.25
C LEU A 181 13.49 0.57 -25.78
N ASP A 182 14.27 1.45 -26.40
CA ASP A 182 15.66 1.69 -26.04
C ASP A 182 15.78 2.34 -24.64
N ALA A 183 14.91 3.31 -24.32
CA ALA A 183 14.87 3.92 -23.00
C ALA A 183 14.51 2.90 -21.90
N TRP A 184 13.53 2.04 -22.17
CA TRP A 184 13.13 0.99 -21.24
C TRP A 184 14.21 -0.09 -21.08
N ALA A 185 14.81 -0.55 -22.18
CA ALA A 185 15.89 -1.53 -22.14
C ALA A 185 17.10 -0.99 -21.35
N GLY A 186 17.48 0.27 -21.57
CA GLY A 186 18.55 0.91 -20.80
C GLY A 186 18.28 0.96 -19.30
N PHE A 187 17.03 1.17 -18.88
CA PHE A 187 16.65 1.10 -17.46
C PHE A 187 16.83 -0.32 -16.89
N VAL A 188 16.37 -1.34 -17.62
CA VAL A 188 16.50 -2.75 -17.22
C VAL A 188 17.98 -3.15 -17.08
N ASP A 189 18.81 -2.77 -18.05
CA ASP A 189 20.26 -3.01 -18.02
C ASP A 189 20.93 -2.31 -16.83
N GLN A 190 20.58 -1.05 -16.56
CA GLN A 190 21.14 -0.33 -15.42
C GLN A 190 20.75 -0.99 -14.08
N ALA A 191 19.51 -1.47 -13.95
CA ALA A 191 19.06 -2.18 -12.78
C ALA A 191 19.82 -3.51 -12.60
N ARG A 192 19.99 -4.27 -13.68
CA ARG A 192 20.75 -5.53 -13.69
C ARG A 192 22.19 -5.32 -13.23
N LEU A 193 22.89 -4.34 -13.80
CA LEU A 193 24.28 -4.05 -13.44
C LEU A 193 24.42 -3.62 -11.97
N ARG A 194 23.44 -2.88 -11.43
CA ARG A 194 23.42 -2.54 -9.99
C ARG A 194 23.26 -3.77 -9.11
N ILE A 195 22.38 -4.70 -9.49
CA ILE A 195 22.19 -5.95 -8.75
C ILE A 195 23.46 -6.79 -8.79
N GLU A 196 24.09 -6.93 -9.95
CA GLU A 196 25.37 -7.64 -10.11
C GLU A 196 26.47 -7.00 -9.26
N ALA A 197 26.56 -5.66 -9.23
CA ALA A 197 27.51 -4.93 -8.40
C ALA A 197 27.27 -5.16 -6.89
N VAL A 198 26.01 -5.09 -6.44
CA VAL A 198 25.66 -5.37 -5.04
C VAL A 198 25.96 -6.82 -4.67
N ALA A 199 25.64 -7.77 -5.55
CA ALA A 199 25.95 -9.18 -5.33
C ALA A 199 27.47 -9.41 -5.20
N ALA A 200 28.28 -8.75 -6.03
CA ALA A 200 29.74 -8.82 -5.95
C ALA A 200 30.28 -8.23 -4.62
N LEU A 201 29.74 -7.09 -4.17
CA LEU A 201 30.11 -6.49 -2.89
C LEU A 201 29.75 -7.38 -1.70
N ILE A 202 28.58 -8.02 -1.73
CA ILE A 202 28.17 -8.98 -0.69
C ILE A 202 29.11 -10.17 -0.69
N ALA A 203 29.42 -10.75 -1.86
CA ALA A 203 30.35 -11.87 -1.97
C ALA A 203 31.75 -11.52 -1.42
N GLN A 204 32.25 -10.32 -1.72
CA GLN A 204 33.52 -9.83 -1.18
C GLN A 204 33.46 -9.72 0.35
N LYS A 205 32.41 -9.11 0.91
CA LYS A 205 32.27 -8.92 2.36
C LYS A 205 32.12 -10.23 3.12
N VAL A 206 31.40 -11.20 2.53
CA VAL A 206 31.27 -12.55 3.08
C VAL A 206 32.63 -13.26 3.08
N GLY A 207 33.41 -13.12 2.01
CA GLY A 207 34.79 -13.61 1.96
C GLY A 207 35.70 -13.03 3.05
N GLU A 208 35.59 -11.72 3.32
CA GLU A 208 36.35 -11.06 4.41
C GLU A 208 35.94 -11.52 5.81
N LEU A 209 34.72 -12.00 6.02
CA LEU A 209 34.22 -12.45 7.33
C LEU A 209 34.48 -13.94 7.60
N LEU A 210 34.73 -14.73 6.55
CA LEU A 210 34.95 -16.17 6.63
C LEU A 210 36.43 -16.58 6.52
N GLY A 211 37.32 -15.64 6.17
CA GLY A 211 38.77 -15.80 6.15
C GLY A 211 39.46 -15.09 7.31
#